data_AF-A0A819ERK2-F1
#
_entry.id   AF-A0A819ERK2-F1
#
_cell.length_a   1.000
_cell.length_b   1.000
_cell.length_c   1.000
_cell.angle_alpha   90.00
_cell.angle_beta   90.00
_cell.angle_gamma   90.00
#
_symmetry.space_group_name_H-M   'P 1'
#
loop_
_entity.id
_entity.type
_entity.pdbx_description
1 polymer ?
#
loop_
_entity_poly.entity_id
_entity_poly.type
_entity_poly.pdbx_seq_one_letter_code
_entity_poly.pdbx_strand_id
1 'polypeptide(L)'
;MFNVANVVRLFNELEKEKYPDCKEDKPSPQDHAAADQLISVLQLLTTSSEMIDGDITLDIDEYDDTDKSYTIESDDTKETYIVGNRSYSYQTMHEIVQFSNTHQFSSVKRRYRLIKDKKHLRRIKKYVRQQGTRQQKLERVDQSVLNEFNEARIKGIPIHDQDLKRLAIRRASEMNLMNFVASSFWLLNFKRRHNIISRKVTKFVTKNYVDDREQVIKEEKVFLKKAEETIPKFKATHVLNAD
;
A
#
# COMPACT_ATOMS: atom_id res chain seq x y z
N MET A 1 -7.17 21.76 32.01
CA MET A 1 -7.69 22.85 31.15
C MET A 1 -6.46 23.59 30.61
N PHE A 2 -6.14 23.43 29.32
CA PHE A 2 -4.93 24.02 28.71
C PHE A 2 -5.08 25.56 28.66
N ASN A 3 -4.21 26.30 29.35
CA ASN A 3 -4.23 27.76 29.31
C ASN A 3 -3.45 28.23 28.07
N VAL A 4 -4.17 28.43 26.97
CA VAL A 4 -3.63 28.84 25.67
C VAL A 4 -2.79 30.13 25.79
N ALA A 5 -3.16 31.05 26.69
CA ALA A 5 -2.42 32.29 26.91
C ALA A 5 -1.00 32.04 27.47
N ASN A 6 -0.83 31.04 28.35
CA ASN A 6 0.49 30.67 28.85
C ASN A 6 1.36 30.04 27.77
N VAL A 7 0.79 29.23 26.88
CA VAL A 7 1.52 28.59 25.78
C VAL A 7 2.01 29.63 24.77
N VAL A 8 1.15 30.58 24.40
CA VAL A 8 1.50 31.69 23.49
C VAL A 8 2.60 32.56 24.11
N ARG A 9 2.52 32.83 25.42
CA ARG A 9 3.56 33.61 26.11
C ARG A 9 4.92 32.90 26.09
N LEU A 10 4.94 31.61 26.39
CA LEU A 10 6.16 30.79 26.38
C LEU A 10 6.77 30.68 24.97
N PHE A 11 5.91 30.60 23.95
CA PHE A 11 6.36 30.56 22.56
C PHE A 11 7.02 31.88 22.14
N ASN A 12 6.41 33.02 22.51
CA ASN A 12 6.98 34.34 22.26
C ASN A 12 8.29 34.59 23.04
N GLU A 13 8.40 34.05 24.26
CA GLU A 13 9.65 34.10 25.05
C GLU A 13 10.77 33.30 24.37
N LEU A 14 10.48 32.08 23.88
CA LEU A 14 11.45 31.24 23.17
C LEU A 14 11.88 31.82 21.82
N GLU A 15 10.98 32.50 21.12
CA GLU A 15 11.29 33.16 19.85
C GLU A 15 12.26 34.33 20.06
N LYS A 16 12.05 35.13 21.12
CA LYS A 16 12.94 36.23 21.51
C LYS A 16 14.32 35.75 21.95
N GLU A 17 14.40 34.59 22.60
CA GLU A 17 15.68 33.97 22.99
C GLU A 17 16.46 33.45 21.77
N LYS A 18 15.76 32.87 20.79
CA LYS A 18 16.38 32.26 19.60
C LYS A 18 16.78 33.29 18.54
N TYR A 19 16.08 34.42 18.46
CA TYR A 19 16.32 35.46 17.44
C TYR A 19 16.35 36.86 18.09
N PRO A 20 17.42 37.21 18.83
CA PRO A 20 17.50 38.45 19.60
C PRO A 20 17.54 39.73 18.73
N ASP A 21 17.94 39.61 17.45
CA ASP A 21 18.08 40.73 16.51
C ASP A 21 16.85 40.92 15.58
N CYS A 22 15.78 40.14 15.77
CA CYS A 22 14.53 40.35 15.04
C CYS A 22 13.85 41.63 15.53
N LYS A 23 13.98 42.71 14.74
CA LYS A 23 13.22 43.95 14.96
C LYS A 23 11.74 43.61 14.83
N GLU A 24 10.93 44.06 15.79
CA GLU A 24 9.46 44.00 15.73
C GLU A 24 8.98 44.97 14.62
N ASP A 25 9.21 44.61 13.36
CA ASP A 25 8.64 45.31 12.23
C ASP A 25 7.14 45.04 12.24
N LYS A 26 6.34 46.12 12.25
CA LYS A 26 4.88 46.00 12.20
C LYS A 26 4.52 45.17 10.95
N PRO A 27 3.73 44.09 11.10
CA PRO A 27 3.42 43.22 9.99
C PRO A 27 2.84 44.02 8.83
N SER A 28 3.34 43.76 7.62
CA SER A 28 2.86 44.44 6.43
C SER A 28 1.36 44.14 6.25
N PRO A 29 0.58 45.03 5.63
CA PRO A 29 -0.80 44.72 5.22
C PRO A 29 -0.90 43.42 4.41
N GLN A 30 0.17 43.05 3.69
CA GLN A 30 0.25 41.77 2.97
C GLN A 30 0.42 40.56 3.89
N ASP A 31 1.17 40.70 4.99
CA ASP A 31 1.38 39.63 5.97
C ASP A 31 0.08 39.36 6.74
N HIS A 32 -0.66 40.42 7.07
CA HIS A 32 -1.99 40.30 7.64
C HIS A 32 -2.96 39.60 6.69
N ALA A 33 -2.97 39.97 5.42
CA ALA A 33 -3.81 39.31 4.42
C ALA A 33 -3.44 37.82 4.23
N ALA A 34 -2.15 37.47 4.28
CA ALA A 34 -1.68 36.09 4.21
C ALA A 34 -2.10 35.29 5.45
N ALA A 35 -1.99 35.89 6.64
CA ALA A 35 -2.43 35.29 7.90
C ALA A 35 -3.94 35.03 7.90
N ASP A 36 -4.75 35.98 7.43
CA ASP A 36 -6.21 35.84 7.34
C ASP A 36 -6.62 34.73 6.37
N GLN A 37 -5.91 34.61 5.24
CA GLN A 37 -6.11 33.48 4.31
C GLN A 37 -5.79 32.14 4.97
N LEU A 38 -4.68 32.05 5.72
CA LEU A 38 -4.29 30.85 6.45
C LEU A 38 -5.33 30.46 7.50
N ILE A 39 -5.85 31.43 8.25
CA ILE A 39 -6.91 31.23 9.24
C ILE A 39 -8.18 30.72 8.57
N SER A 40 -8.58 31.28 7.42
CA SER A 40 -9.76 30.81 6.70
C SER A 40 -9.64 29.35 6.21
N VAL A 41 -8.45 28.96 5.75
CA VAL A 41 -8.17 27.58 5.30
C VAL A 41 -8.24 26.62 6.47
N LEU A 42 -7.67 27.01 7.62
CA LEU A 42 -7.70 26.20 8.84
C LEU A 42 -9.13 26.04 9.36
N GLN A 43 -9.93 27.11 9.38
CA GLN A 43 -11.33 27.04 9.76
C GLN A 43 -12.10 26.06 8.87
N LEU A 44 -11.92 26.15 7.55
CA LEU A 44 -12.59 25.28 6.59
C LEU A 44 -12.21 23.79 6.74
N LEU A 45 -10.95 23.51 7.11
CA LEU A 45 -10.49 22.16 7.45
C LEU A 45 -11.08 21.64 8.76
N THR A 46 -11.24 22.50 9.77
CA THR A 46 -11.86 22.11 11.06
C THR A 46 -13.36 21.88 10.93
N THR A 47 -14.10 22.70 10.17
CA THR A 47 -15.55 22.50 9.95
C THR A 47 -15.85 21.26 9.12
N SER A 48 -14.91 20.83 8.27
CA SER A 48 -15.02 19.55 7.54
C SER A 48 -14.61 18.33 8.38
N SER A 49 -14.09 18.54 9.60
CA SER A 49 -13.53 17.49 10.48
C SER A 49 -14.39 17.22 11.72
N GLU A 50 -15.59 17.78 11.83
CA GLU A 50 -16.56 17.42 12.87
C GLU A 50 -17.23 16.08 12.52
N MET A 51 -16.46 14.99 12.68
CA MET A 51 -16.89 13.63 13.02
C MET A 51 -15.65 12.76 13.13
N ILE A 52 -14.94 12.86 14.26
CA ILE A 52 -14.26 11.79 15.04
C ILE A 52 -13.85 12.48 16.34
N ASP A 53 -14.81 12.67 17.25
CA ASP A 53 -14.51 12.79 18.69
C ASP A 53 -14.53 11.36 19.24
N GLY A 54 -13.38 10.95 19.77
CA GLY A 54 -13.17 9.60 20.26
C GLY A 54 -11.70 9.41 20.55
N ASP A 55 -11.24 10.11 21.59
CA ASP A 55 -10.02 9.76 22.32
C ASP A 55 -10.13 8.28 22.72
N ILE A 56 -9.43 7.44 22.00
CA ILE A 56 -9.25 6.03 22.33
C ILE A 56 -7.77 5.90 22.67
N THR A 57 -7.43 6.20 23.92
CA THR A 57 -6.32 5.58 24.62
C THR A 57 -6.60 4.08 24.67
N LEU A 58 -6.09 3.33 23.70
CA LEU A 58 -6.03 1.87 23.81
C LEU A 58 -4.76 1.51 24.56
N ASP A 59 -4.96 1.23 25.84
CA ASP A 59 -4.01 0.52 26.67
C ASP A 59 -3.55 -0.76 25.95
N ILE A 60 -2.23 -0.90 25.95
CA ILE A 60 -1.49 -2.04 25.43
C ILE A 60 -1.63 -3.13 26.46
N ASP A 61 -2.69 -3.93 26.38
CA ASP A 61 -2.76 -5.21 27.09
C ASP A 61 -2.97 -6.33 26.07
N GLU A 62 -1.88 -7.07 25.86
CA GLU A 62 -1.81 -8.53 25.73
C GLU A 62 -3.09 -9.21 25.23
N TYR A 63 -3.16 -9.50 23.92
CA TYR A 63 -4.22 -10.36 23.36
C TYR A 63 -3.68 -11.69 22.87
N ASP A 64 -4.21 -12.69 23.57
CA ASP A 64 -4.08 -14.14 23.48
C ASP A 64 -4.36 -14.70 22.09
N ASP A 65 -3.55 -15.70 21.76
CA ASP A 65 -3.43 -16.43 20.51
C ASP A 65 -4.47 -17.56 20.51
N THR A 66 -5.70 -17.27 20.07
CA THR A 66 -6.68 -18.33 19.80
C THR A 66 -7.03 -18.41 18.31
N ASP A 67 -6.20 -19.19 17.63
CA ASP A 67 -6.47 -20.07 16.50
C ASP A 67 -7.87 -20.01 15.89
N LYS A 68 -7.96 -19.32 14.74
CA LYS A 68 -8.85 -19.70 13.63
C LYS A 68 -8.09 -19.51 12.33
N SER A 69 -7.38 -20.55 11.92
CA SER A 69 -6.86 -20.69 10.56
C SER A 69 -7.99 -20.62 9.53
N TYR A 70 -8.00 -19.54 8.75
CA TYR A 70 -8.70 -19.51 7.47
C TYR A 70 -7.64 -19.52 6.37
N THR A 71 -7.39 -20.71 5.84
CA THR A 71 -6.64 -20.91 4.60
C THR A 71 -7.46 -20.33 3.45
N ILE A 72 -6.92 -19.28 2.81
CA ILE A 72 -7.37 -18.86 1.48
C ILE A 72 -6.27 -19.30 0.53
N GLU A 73 -6.52 -20.43 -0.13
CA GLU A 73 -5.71 -20.88 -1.25
C GLU A 73 -5.81 -19.85 -2.38
N SER A 74 -4.68 -19.23 -2.69
CA SER A 74 -4.54 -18.35 -3.85
C SER A 74 -4.50 -19.22 -5.11
N ASP A 75 -5.65 -19.38 -5.76
CA ASP A 75 -5.74 -20.00 -7.09
C ASP A 75 -5.28 -19.00 -8.16
N ASP A 76 -4.18 -19.36 -8.81
CA ASP A 76 -3.48 -18.60 -9.82
C ASP A 76 -4.12 -18.90 -11.19
N THR A 77 -5.32 -18.37 -11.46
CA THR A 77 -5.96 -18.56 -12.79
C THR A 77 -6.65 -17.32 -13.34
N LYS A 78 -6.18 -16.92 -14.53
CA LYS A 78 -6.79 -16.09 -15.59
C LYS A 78 -8.07 -15.34 -15.20
N GLU A 79 -8.05 -14.01 -15.35
CA GLU A 79 -9.17 -13.06 -15.19
C GLU A 79 -10.50 -13.57 -15.78
N THR A 80 -11.21 -14.40 -15.02
CA THR A 80 -12.50 -14.96 -15.36
C THR A 80 -13.49 -14.39 -14.36
N TYR A 81 -14.55 -13.77 -14.87
CA TYR A 81 -15.62 -13.27 -14.03
C TYR A 81 -16.79 -14.23 -14.08
N ILE A 82 -17.23 -14.61 -12.89
CA ILE A 82 -18.30 -15.55 -12.65
C ILE A 82 -19.61 -14.74 -12.54
N VAL A 83 -20.45 -14.79 -13.59
CA VAL A 83 -21.83 -14.27 -13.52
C VAL A 83 -22.78 -15.46 -13.35
N GLY A 84 -23.00 -15.89 -12.10
CA GLY A 84 -23.67 -17.16 -11.81
C GLY A 84 -22.78 -18.35 -12.23
N ASN A 85 -23.35 -19.49 -12.63
CA ASN A 85 -22.56 -20.68 -13.05
C ASN A 85 -21.82 -20.55 -14.40
N ARG A 86 -21.55 -19.34 -14.89
CA ARG A 86 -20.92 -19.13 -16.22
C ARG A 86 -19.78 -18.14 -16.10
N SER A 87 -18.59 -18.60 -16.52
CA SER A 87 -17.39 -17.77 -16.64
C SER A 87 -17.26 -17.22 -18.06
N TYR A 88 -16.83 -15.97 -18.17
CA TYR A 88 -16.40 -15.38 -19.44
C TYR A 88 -15.00 -14.79 -19.25
N SER A 89 -14.18 -14.89 -20.30
CA SER A 89 -12.95 -14.10 -20.39
C SER A 89 -13.29 -12.62 -20.58
N TYR A 90 -12.45 -11.73 -20.04
CA TYR A 90 -12.57 -10.29 -20.21
C TYR A 90 -12.67 -9.87 -21.69
N GLN A 91 -11.86 -10.49 -22.56
CA GLN A 91 -11.85 -10.21 -24.00
C GLN A 91 -13.22 -10.50 -24.63
N THR A 92 -13.81 -11.66 -24.32
CA THR A 92 -15.12 -12.05 -24.82
C THR A 92 -16.21 -11.07 -24.37
N MET A 93 -16.12 -10.56 -23.14
CA MET A 93 -17.05 -9.54 -22.67
C MET A 93 -16.92 -8.22 -23.43
N HIS A 94 -15.70 -7.81 -23.73
CA HIS A 94 -15.45 -6.60 -24.49
C HIS A 94 -16.06 -6.70 -25.90
N GLU A 95 -15.87 -7.83 -26.58
CA GLU A 95 -16.48 -8.12 -27.89
C GLU A 95 -18.02 -8.10 -27.82
N ILE A 96 -18.60 -8.70 -26.77
CA ILE A 96 -20.04 -8.67 -26.52
C ILE A 96 -20.54 -7.22 -26.38
N VAL A 97 -19.84 -6.40 -25.59
CA VAL A 97 -20.20 -5.00 -25.37
C VAL A 97 -20.12 -4.21 -26.68
N GLN A 98 -19.03 -4.33 -27.43
CA GLN A 98 -18.87 -3.67 -28.73
C GLN A 98 -19.99 -4.05 -29.71
N PHE A 99 -20.26 -5.35 -29.86
CA PHE A 99 -21.32 -5.83 -30.77
C PHE A 99 -22.71 -5.35 -30.34
N SER A 100 -22.96 -5.30 -29.02
CA SER A 100 -24.24 -4.85 -28.47
C SER A 100 -24.47 -3.35 -28.51
N ASN A 101 -23.48 -2.55 -28.91
CA ASN A 101 -23.65 -1.12 -29.13
C ASN A 101 -24.14 -0.83 -30.55
N THR A 102 -23.86 -1.71 -31.51
CA THR A 102 -24.27 -1.60 -32.91
C THR A 102 -25.49 -2.43 -33.26
N HIS A 103 -25.80 -3.47 -32.47
CA HIS A 103 -26.86 -4.43 -32.77
C HIS A 103 -27.95 -4.53 -31.69
N GLN A 104 -29.16 -4.90 -32.12
CA GLN A 104 -30.26 -5.20 -31.22
C GLN A 104 -30.01 -6.45 -30.37
N PHE A 105 -30.68 -6.53 -29.22
CA PHE A 105 -30.51 -7.65 -28.28
C PHE A 105 -30.83 -9.02 -28.89
N SER A 106 -31.78 -9.10 -29.83
CA SER A 106 -32.11 -10.33 -30.57
C SER A 106 -30.88 -10.88 -31.32
N SER A 107 -30.16 -10.02 -32.01
CA SER A 107 -28.91 -10.35 -32.71
C SER A 107 -27.80 -10.75 -31.74
N VAL A 108 -27.66 -10.02 -30.63
CA VAL A 108 -26.70 -10.36 -29.56
C VAL A 108 -26.98 -11.74 -28.98
N LYS A 109 -28.26 -12.07 -28.72
CA LYS A 109 -28.69 -13.38 -28.18
C LYS A 109 -28.46 -14.51 -29.18
N ARG A 110 -28.63 -14.27 -30.48
CA ARG A 110 -28.36 -15.25 -31.54
C ARG A 110 -26.87 -15.59 -31.62
N ARG A 111 -25.99 -14.58 -31.60
CA ARG A 111 -24.53 -14.77 -31.67
C ARG A 111 -23.96 -15.33 -30.36
N TYR A 112 -24.36 -14.76 -29.23
CA TYR A 112 -23.87 -15.12 -27.91
C TYR A 112 -24.96 -15.85 -27.12
N ARG A 113 -25.12 -17.15 -27.42
CA ARG A 113 -26.15 -18.02 -26.81
C ARG A 113 -26.08 -18.11 -25.28
N LEU A 114 -24.94 -17.75 -24.69
CA LEU A 114 -24.74 -17.70 -23.25
C LEU A 114 -25.52 -16.55 -22.58
N ILE A 115 -25.85 -15.48 -23.32
CA ILE A 115 -26.59 -14.31 -22.84
C ILE A 115 -28.09 -14.53 -23.03
N LYS A 116 -28.76 -15.03 -21.99
CA LYS A 116 -30.21 -15.32 -22.04
C LYS A 116 -31.08 -14.07 -21.99
N ASP A 117 -30.72 -13.12 -21.12
CA ASP A 117 -31.57 -11.99 -20.73
C ASP A 117 -30.90 -10.63 -20.90
N LYS A 118 -31.71 -9.58 -21.12
CA LYS A 118 -31.24 -8.18 -21.15
C LYS A 118 -30.56 -7.78 -19.84
N LYS A 119 -31.02 -8.30 -18.70
CA LYS A 119 -30.39 -8.07 -17.38
C LYS A 119 -28.94 -8.59 -17.35
N HIS A 120 -28.68 -9.74 -17.97
CA HIS A 120 -27.34 -10.31 -18.06
C HIS A 120 -26.42 -9.42 -18.90
N LEU A 121 -26.89 -8.97 -20.06
CA LEU A 121 -26.13 -8.03 -20.90
C LEU A 121 -25.82 -6.71 -20.15
N ARG A 122 -26.78 -6.18 -19.38
CA ARG A 122 -26.56 -4.98 -18.54
C ARG A 122 -25.46 -5.20 -17.49
N ARG A 123 -25.40 -6.39 -16.86
CA ARG A 123 -24.32 -6.74 -15.91
C ARG A 123 -22.96 -6.79 -16.61
N ILE A 124 -22.87 -7.41 -17.78
CA ILE A 124 -21.63 -7.45 -18.58
C ILE A 124 -21.18 -6.02 -18.95
N LYS A 125 -22.09 -5.18 -19.47
CA LYS A 125 -21.79 -3.77 -19.77
C LYS A 125 -21.29 -3.01 -18.53
N LYS A 126 -21.92 -3.24 -17.37
CA LYS A 126 -21.51 -2.63 -16.11
C LYS A 126 -20.11 -3.08 -15.70
N TYR A 127 -19.83 -4.39 -15.79
CA TYR A 127 -18.53 -4.97 -15.45
C TYR A 127 -17.40 -4.40 -16.32
N VAL A 128 -17.58 -4.37 -17.64
CA VAL A 128 -16.61 -3.81 -18.58
C VAL A 128 -16.39 -2.31 -18.31
N ARG A 129 -17.47 -1.54 -18.09
CA ARG A 129 -17.35 -0.11 -17.73
C ARG A 129 -16.61 0.10 -16.41
N GLN A 130 -16.84 -0.75 -15.43
CA GLN A 130 -16.22 -0.64 -14.10
C GLN A 130 -14.82 -1.27 -14.04
N GLN A 131 -14.36 -1.93 -15.12
CA GLN A 131 -13.07 -2.65 -15.20
C GLN A 131 -12.88 -3.70 -14.10
N GLY A 132 -13.95 -4.45 -13.79
CA GLY A 132 -13.93 -5.48 -12.77
C GLY A 132 -14.97 -5.28 -11.68
N THR A 133 -15.06 -6.27 -10.78
CA THR A 133 -15.87 -6.15 -9.57
C THR A 133 -15.17 -5.30 -8.52
N ARG A 134 -15.95 -4.80 -7.55
CA ARG A 134 -15.39 -4.14 -6.37
C ARG A 134 -14.40 -5.05 -5.64
N GLN A 135 -14.71 -6.34 -5.51
CA GLN A 135 -13.84 -7.31 -4.83
C GLN A 135 -12.49 -7.46 -5.54
N GLN A 136 -12.50 -7.67 -6.87
CA GLN A 136 -11.27 -7.77 -7.66
C GLN A 136 -10.41 -6.52 -7.55
N LYS A 137 -11.03 -5.34 -7.50
CA LYS A 137 -10.29 -4.09 -7.28
C LYS A 137 -9.67 -4.02 -5.89
N LEU A 138 -10.37 -4.47 -4.85
CA LEU A 138 -9.83 -4.53 -3.50
C LEU A 138 -8.64 -5.50 -3.42
N GLU A 139 -8.74 -6.66 -4.06
CA GLU A 139 -7.64 -7.64 -4.17
C GLU A 139 -6.44 -7.05 -4.91
N ARG A 140 -6.67 -6.32 -6.02
CA ARG A 140 -5.59 -5.62 -6.73
C ARG A 140 -4.94 -4.53 -5.88
N VAL A 141 -5.70 -3.78 -5.08
CA VAL A 141 -5.14 -2.83 -4.11
C VAL A 141 -4.29 -3.57 -3.07
N ASP A 142 -4.81 -4.67 -2.53
CA ASP A 142 -4.12 -5.52 -1.55
C ASP A 142 -2.75 -5.98 -2.08
N GLN A 143 -2.76 -6.56 -3.28
CA GLN A 143 -1.55 -7.06 -3.93
C GLN A 143 -0.57 -5.94 -4.27
N SER A 144 -1.08 -4.78 -4.71
CA SER A 144 -0.23 -3.65 -5.03
C SER A 144 0.50 -3.11 -3.80
N VAL A 145 -0.18 -3.04 -2.64
CA VAL A 145 0.42 -2.58 -1.38
C VAL A 145 1.45 -3.61 -0.89
N LEU A 146 1.16 -4.91 -1.03
CA LEU A 146 2.11 -5.97 -0.68
C LEU A 146 3.39 -5.88 -1.53
N ASN A 147 3.25 -5.68 -2.84
CA ASN A 147 4.40 -5.57 -3.73
C ASN A 147 5.30 -4.39 -3.35
N GLU A 148 4.72 -3.21 -3.08
CA GLU A 148 5.48 -2.05 -2.62
C GLU A 148 6.14 -2.28 -1.25
N PHE A 149 5.46 -2.97 -0.33
CA PHE A 149 6.03 -3.35 0.95
C PHE A 149 7.26 -4.26 0.79
N ASN A 150 7.17 -5.26 -0.10
CA ASN A 150 8.27 -6.17 -0.40
C ASN A 150 9.45 -5.44 -1.05
N GLU A 151 9.19 -4.54 -1.98
CA GLU A 151 10.24 -3.70 -2.59
C GLU A 151 10.97 -2.85 -1.54
N ALA A 152 10.24 -2.23 -0.62
CA ALA A 152 10.85 -1.46 0.46
C ALA A 152 11.65 -2.34 1.43
N ARG A 153 11.18 -3.57 1.69
CA ARG A 153 11.92 -4.56 2.48
C ARG A 153 13.25 -4.93 1.83
N ILE A 154 13.25 -5.17 0.52
CA ILE A 154 14.49 -5.43 -0.25
C ILE A 154 15.44 -4.23 -0.15
N LYS A 155 14.91 -3.00 -0.23
CA LYS A 155 15.67 -1.76 -0.11
C LYS A 155 16.10 -1.43 1.33
N GLY A 156 15.68 -2.21 2.33
CA GLY A 156 15.94 -1.94 3.74
C GLY A 156 15.25 -0.68 4.29
N ILE A 157 14.20 -0.20 3.62
CA ILE A 157 13.47 1.01 4.02
C ILE A 157 12.44 0.65 5.11
N PRO A 158 12.43 1.33 6.27
CA PRO A 158 11.41 1.13 7.28
C PRO A 158 10.06 1.65 6.78
N ILE A 159 9.02 0.82 6.90
CA ILE A 159 7.63 1.17 6.57
C ILE A 159 6.81 1.17 7.86
N HIS A 160 6.06 2.26 8.09
CA HIS A 160 5.11 2.35 9.18
C HIS A 160 3.68 2.01 8.73
N ASP A 161 2.83 1.70 9.70
CA ASP A 161 1.40 1.44 9.48
C ASP A 161 0.70 2.58 8.72
N GLN A 162 1.08 3.84 9.01
CA GLN A 162 0.54 5.01 8.31
C GLN A 162 0.94 5.05 6.84
N ASP A 163 2.13 4.56 6.51
CA ASP A 163 2.61 4.49 5.13
C ASP A 163 1.80 3.44 4.36
N LEU A 164 1.58 2.25 4.94
CA LEU A 164 0.70 1.24 4.35
C LEU A 164 -0.71 1.76 4.07
N LYS A 165 -1.28 2.54 5.01
CA LYS A 165 -2.60 3.18 4.82
C LYS A 165 -2.57 4.18 3.66
N ARG A 166 -1.54 5.04 3.59
CA ARG A 166 -1.36 6.01 2.49
C ARG A 166 -1.22 5.32 1.14
N LEU A 167 -0.41 4.26 1.08
CA LEU A 167 -0.23 3.45 -0.12
C LEU A 167 -1.56 2.86 -0.58
N ALA A 168 -2.33 2.26 0.34
CA ALA A 168 -3.61 1.67 0.02
C ALA A 168 -4.63 2.69 -0.51
N ILE A 169 -4.72 3.87 0.12
CA ILE A 169 -5.62 4.95 -0.32
C ILE A 169 -5.22 5.45 -1.71
N ARG A 170 -3.92 5.67 -1.94
CA ARG A 170 -3.41 6.09 -3.25
C ARG A 170 -3.78 5.10 -4.35
N ARG A 171 -3.50 3.81 -4.13
CA ARG A 171 -3.84 2.73 -5.09
C ARG A 171 -5.34 2.58 -5.31
N ALA A 172 -6.14 2.75 -4.26
CA ALA A 172 -7.59 2.71 -4.38
C ALA A 172 -8.12 3.88 -5.23
N SER A 173 -7.55 5.07 -5.08
CA SER A 173 -7.89 6.24 -5.90
C SER A 173 -7.56 6.00 -7.38
N GLU A 174 -6.38 5.45 -7.68
CA GLU A 174 -5.97 5.07 -9.05
C GLU A 174 -6.97 4.08 -9.71
N MET A 175 -7.60 3.20 -8.92
CA MET A 175 -8.58 2.21 -9.39
C MET A 175 -10.04 2.69 -9.35
N ASN A 176 -10.28 3.98 -9.11
CA ASN A 176 -11.59 4.60 -8.94
C ASN A 176 -12.44 3.97 -7.81
N LEU A 177 -11.81 3.60 -6.69
CA LEU A 177 -12.49 3.14 -5.47
C LEU A 177 -12.62 4.29 -4.46
N MET A 178 -13.52 5.25 -4.75
CA MET A 178 -13.68 6.47 -3.93
C MET A 178 -14.11 6.22 -2.48
N ASN A 179 -14.80 5.11 -2.22
CA ASN A 179 -15.32 4.78 -0.88
C ASN A 179 -14.40 3.82 -0.11
N PHE A 180 -13.15 3.65 -0.55
CA PHE A 180 -12.19 2.80 0.14
C PHE A 180 -11.57 3.56 1.31
N VAL A 181 -11.60 2.94 2.48
CA VAL A 181 -10.99 3.49 3.70
C VAL A 181 -9.97 2.47 4.20
N ALA A 182 -8.72 2.89 4.32
CA ALA A 182 -7.66 2.11 4.93
C ALA A 182 -7.77 2.17 6.47
N SER A 183 -8.88 1.64 7.00
CA SER A 183 -9.16 1.62 8.43
C SER A 183 -8.14 0.78 9.19
N SER A 184 -8.06 0.96 10.50
CA SER A 184 -7.19 0.12 11.36
C SER A 184 -7.58 -1.36 11.26
N PHE A 185 -8.87 -1.66 11.09
CA PHE A 185 -9.33 -3.03 10.84
C PHE A 185 -8.87 -3.58 9.48
N TRP A 186 -8.93 -2.77 8.41
CA TRP A 186 -8.40 -3.18 7.10
C TRP A 186 -6.91 -3.49 7.20
N LEU A 187 -6.14 -2.62 7.86
CA LEU A 187 -4.70 -2.78 8.03
C LEU A 187 -4.35 -4.02 8.87
N LEU A 188 -5.08 -4.28 9.95
CA LEU A 188 -4.90 -5.48 10.77
C LEU A 188 -5.10 -6.74 9.93
N ASN A 189 -6.16 -6.79 9.14
CA ASN A 189 -6.44 -7.93 8.28
C ASN A 189 -5.44 -8.05 7.13
N PHE A 190 -4.98 -6.93 6.57
CA PHE A 190 -3.90 -6.91 5.57
C PHE A 190 -2.63 -7.55 6.13
N LYS A 191 -2.21 -7.11 7.32
CA LYS A 191 -1.04 -7.67 8.02
C LYS A 191 -1.20 -9.17 8.29
N ARG A 192 -2.38 -9.59 8.75
CA ARG A 192 -2.68 -11.01 9.00
C ARG A 192 -2.64 -11.84 7.71
N ARG A 193 -3.28 -11.38 6.63
CA ARG A 193 -3.30 -12.08 5.33
C ARG A 193 -1.89 -12.32 4.78
N HIS A 194 -0.98 -11.37 4.99
CA HIS A 194 0.37 -11.40 4.42
C HIS A 194 1.46 -11.72 5.44
N ASN A 195 1.10 -12.20 6.63
CA ASN A 195 2.02 -12.53 7.73
C ASN A 195 3.02 -11.40 8.08
N ILE A 196 2.57 -10.15 8.00
CA ILE A 196 3.36 -8.97 8.34
C ILE A 196 3.21 -8.67 9.82
N ILE A 197 4.34 -8.64 10.54
CA ILE A 197 4.40 -8.37 11.97
C ILE A 197 5.16 -7.07 12.20
N SER A 198 4.67 -6.25 13.14
CA SER A 198 5.39 -5.08 13.63
C SER A 198 6.66 -5.53 14.36
N ARG A 199 7.83 -5.12 13.87
CA ARG A 199 9.12 -5.44 14.50
C ARG A 199 9.87 -4.15 14.79
N LYS A 200 10.48 -4.08 15.97
CA LYS A 200 11.41 -3.01 16.32
C LYS A 200 12.65 -3.11 15.43
N VAL A 201 13.12 -1.97 14.93
CA VAL A 201 14.42 -1.90 14.25
C VAL A 201 15.51 -2.07 15.32
N THR A 202 16.24 -3.18 15.27
CA THR A 202 17.26 -3.53 16.28
C THR A 202 18.69 -3.19 15.83
N LYS A 203 18.95 -3.20 14.52
CA LYS A 203 20.27 -2.92 13.96
C LYS A 203 20.14 -1.90 12.83
N PHE A 204 20.87 -0.80 12.94
CA PHE A 204 21.09 0.10 11.83
C PHE A 204 22.24 -0.43 11.00
N VAL A 205 21.99 -0.62 9.71
CA VAL A 205 22.97 -1.16 8.77
C VAL A 205 23.23 -0.07 7.74
N THR A 206 24.48 0.28 7.52
CA THR A 206 24.87 1.24 6.49
C THR A 206 24.78 0.59 5.12
N LYS A 207 24.56 1.39 4.08
CA LYS A 207 24.48 0.90 2.70
C LYS A 207 25.70 0.06 2.31
N ASN A 208 26.90 0.51 2.69
CA ASN A 208 28.15 -0.21 2.43
C ASN A 208 28.10 -1.66 2.92
N TYR A 209 27.51 -1.93 4.09
CA TYR A 209 27.42 -3.29 4.62
C TYR A 209 26.52 -4.21 3.76
N VAL A 210 25.49 -3.65 3.11
CA VAL A 210 24.61 -4.42 2.21
C VAL A 210 25.33 -4.72 0.90
N ASP A 211 25.97 -3.71 0.32
CA ASP A 211 26.73 -3.83 -0.93
C ASP A 211 27.93 -4.79 -0.76
N ASP A 212 28.64 -4.69 0.38
CA ASP A 212 29.72 -5.60 0.76
C ASP A 212 29.24 -7.06 0.81
N ARG A 213 27.99 -7.30 1.24
CA ARG A 213 27.43 -8.65 1.31
C ARG A 213 27.21 -9.26 -0.07
N GLU A 214 26.69 -8.47 -1.02
CA GLU A 214 26.53 -8.92 -2.40
C GLU A 214 27.88 -9.18 -3.06
N GLN A 215 28.87 -8.33 -2.77
CA GLN A 215 30.23 -8.51 -3.23
C GLN A 215 30.86 -9.78 -2.65
N VAL A 216 30.72 -10.04 -1.35
CA VAL A 216 31.19 -11.27 -0.70
C VAL A 216 30.59 -12.52 -1.34
N ILE A 217 29.28 -12.53 -1.62
CA ILE A 217 28.62 -13.68 -2.28
C ILE A 217 29.16 -13.88 -3.70
N LYS A 218 29.46 -12.80 -4.42
CA LYS A 218 30.04 -12.88 -5.76
C LYS A 218 31.48 -13.39 -5.71
N GLU A 219 32.28 -12.90 -4.78
CA GLU A 219 33.66 -13.32 -4.54
C GLU A 219 33.73 -14.78 -4.10
N GLU A 220 32.81 -15.23 -3.26
CA GLU A 220 32.65 -16.63 -2.84
C GLU A 220 32.46 -17.55 -4.05
N LYS A 221 31.54 -17.21 -4.97
CA LYS A 221 31.34 -17.99 -6.20
C LYS A 221 32.58 -18.05 -7.08
N VAL A 222 33.31 -16.93 -7.18
CA VAL A 222 34.57 -16.88 -7.94
C VAL A 222 35.64 -17.75 -7.28
N PHE A 223 35.74 -17.69 -5.96
CA PHE A 223 36.67 -18.50 -5.17
C PHE A 223 36.37 -19.99 -5.31
N LEU A 224 35.11 -20.41 -5.16
CA LEU A 224 34.70 -21.81 -5.31
C LEU A 224 35.05 -22.36 -6.68
N LYS A 225 34.76 -21.60 -7.75
CA LYS A 225 35.12 -22.00 -9.11
C LYS A 225 36.64 -22.16 -9.28
N LYS A 226 37.42 -21.25 -8.71
CA LYS A 226 38.89 -21.32 -8.72
C LYS A 226 39.39 -22.54 -7.92
N ALA A 227 38.76 -22.87 -6.79
CA ALA A 227 39.08 -24.04 -5.99
C ALA A 227 38.78 -25.34 -6.78
N GLU A 228 37.61 -25.44 -7.41
CA GLU A 228 37.23 -26.60 -8.25
C GLU A 228 38.20 -26.82 -9.42
N GLU A 229 38.72 -25.75 -10.03
CA GLU A 229 39.71 -25.84 -11.11
C GLU A 229 41.13 -26.21 -10.64
N THR A 230 41.45 -25.96 -9.36
CA THR A 230 42.80 -26.13 -8.81
C THR A 230 42.96 -27.41 -8.00
N ILE A 231 41.95 -27.82 -7.24
CA ILE A 231 41.97 -29.04 -6.41
C ILE A 231 42.36 -30.30 -7.21
N PRO A 232 41.83 -30.55 -8.42
CA PRO A 232 42.21 -31.74 -9.20
C PRO A 232 43.68 -31.79 -9.65
N LYS A 233 44.39 -30.65 -9.60
CA LYS A 233 45.82 -30.57 -9.96
C LYS A 233 46.73 -31.07 -8.84
N PHE A 234 46.21 -31.24 -7.64
CA PHE A 234 46.93 -31.73 -6.48
C PHE A 234 46.57 -33.19 -6.19
N LYS A 235 47.51 -33.96 -5.65
CA LYS A 235 47.24 -35.32 -5.18
C LYS A 235 46.31 -35.25 -3.96
N ALA A 236 45.38 -36.19 -3.85
CA ALA A 236 44.39 -36.23 -2.75
C ALA A 236 45.02 -36.15 -1.35
N THR A 237 46.24 -36.68 -1.16
CA THR A 237 46.98 -36.61 0.12
C THR A 237 47.47 -35.22 0.51
N HIS A 238 47.41 -34.25 -0.40
CA HIS A 238 47.85 -32.86 -0.20
C HIS A 238 46.68 -31.87 -0.12
N VAL A 239 45.44 -32.35 -0.25
CA VAL A 239 44.24 -31.52 -0.07
C VAL A 239 43.76 -31.72 1.36
N LEU A 240 43.93 -30.68 2.18
CA LEU A 240 43.60 -30.71 3.61
C LEU A 240 42.33 -29.87 3.82
N ASN A 241 41.32 -30.44 4.47
CA ASN A 241 40.21 -29.65 5.02
C ASN A 241 40.66 -29.06 6.35
N ALA A 242 40.59 -27.74 6.46
CA ALA A 242 40.64 -27.07 7.75
C ALA A 242 39.20 -26.99 8.25
N ASP A 243 38.83 -27.90 9.16
CA ASP A 243 37.56 -27.88 9.91
C ASP A 243 37.73 -26.99 11.16
#